data_AF-A0A1G2C6P1-F1
#
_entry.id   AF-A0A1G2C6P1-F1
#
_cell.length_a   1.000
_cell.length_b   1.000
_cell.length_c   1.000
_cell.angle_alpha   90.00
_cell.angle_beta   90.00
_cell.angle_gamma   90.00
#
_symmetry.space_group_name_H-M   'P 1'
#
loop_
_entity.id
_entity.type
_entity.pdbx_description
1 polymer ?
#
loop_
_entity_poly.entity_id
_entity_poly.type
_entity_poly.pdbx_seq_one_letter_code
_entity_poly.pdbx_strand_id
1 'polypeptide(L)' 'MVKKLNREVADLREDIAQIRETLSRFLRDPEGEYRPEFVRKMLQRAKGKPTYRFTNRMAFLAHLHGRKR' A
#
# COMPACT_ATOMS: atom_id res chain seq x y z
N MET A 1 28.79 -16.70 35.59
CA MET A 1 29.28 -15.95 34.41
C MET A 1 28.54 -16.36 33.13
N VAL A 2 28.64 -17.62 32.69
CA VAL A 2 27.97 -18.13 31.46
C VAL A 2 26.45 -17.93 31.46
N LYS A 3 25.76 -18.21 32.58
CA LYS A 3 24.30 -17.99 32.68
C LYS A 3 23.86 -16.53 32.53
N LYS A 4 24.69 -15.58 32.98
CA LYS A 4 24.40 -14.14 32.86
C LYS A 4 24.57 -13.69 31.41
N LEU A 5 25.65 -14.15 30.77
CA LEU A 5 25.92 -13.89 29.36
C LEU A 5 24.82 -14.47 28.45
N ASN A 6 24.34 -15.67 28.73
CA ASN A 6 23.25 -16.28 27.96
C ASN A 6 21.92 -15.52 28.09
N ARG A 7 21.65 -14.91 29.26
CA ARG A 7 20.48 -14.04 29.44
C ARG A 7 20.62 -12.76 28.62
N GLU A 8 21.75 -12.08 28.74
CA GLU A 8 22.02 -10.84 27.98
C GLU A 8 21.95 -11.08 26.47
N VAL A 9 22.43 -12.23 25.98
CA VAL A 9 22.31 -12.61 24.56
C VAL A 9 20.86 -12.90 24.16
N ALA A 10 20.05 -13.47 25.05
CA ALA A 10 18.63 -13.71 24.78
C ALA A 10 17.84 -12.40 24.71
N ASP A 11 18.08 -11.51 25.67
CA ASP A 11 17.44 -10.18 25.74
C ASP A 11 17.79 -9.36 24.48
N LEU A 12 19.08 -9.34 24.08
CA LEU A 12 19.52 -8.66 22.85
C LEU A 12 18.89 -9.23 21.57
N ARG A 13 18.62 -10.54 21.52
CA ARG A 13 17.95 -11.16 20.38
C ARG A 13 16.49 -10.74 20.29
N GLU A 14 15.83 -10.62 21.43
CA GLU A 14 14.45 -10.17 21.52
C GLU A 14 14.33 -8.69 21.10
N ASP A 15 15.21 -7.83 21.58
CA ASP A 15 15.27 -6.43 21.18
C ASP A 15 15.48 -6.26 19.67
N ILE A 16 16.39 -7.03 19.07
CA ILE A 16 16.62 -7.01 17.62
C ILE A 16 15.37 -7.48 16.85
N ALA A 17 14.64 -8.48 17.37
CA ALA A 17 13.41 -8.95 16.76
C ALA A 17 12.32 -7.87 16.77
N GLN A 18 12.14 -7.19 17.91
CA GLN A 18 11.17 -6.10 18.05
C GLN A 18 11.52 -4.89 17.17
N ILE A 19 12.79 -4.51 17.08
CA ILE A 19 13.25 -3.43 16.19
C ILE A 19 12.97 -3.79 14.73
N ARG A 20 13.28 -5.01 14.30
CA ARG A 20 13.00 -5.49 12.94
C ARG A 20 11.52 -5.45 12.60
N GLU A 21 10.66 -5.93 13.50
CA GLU A 21 9.22 -5.91 13.29
C GLU A 21 8.70 -4.47 13.18
N THR A 22 9.14 -3.60 14.09
CA THR A 22 8.76 -2.19 14.10
C THR A 22 9.14 -1.49 12.80
N LEU A 23 10.39 -1.66 12.33
CA LEU A 23 10.85 -1.10 11.05
C LEU A 23 10.07 -1.67 9.86
N SER A 24 9.72 -2.95 9.89
CA SER A 24 8.93 -3.58 8.81
C SER A 24 7.51 -3.01 8.71
N ARG A 25 6.92 -2.57 9.83
CA ARG A 25 5.62 -1.88 9.85
C ARG A 25 5.71 -0.47 9.29
N PHE A 26 6.81 0.25 9.52
CA PHE A 26 7.03 1.58 8.95
C PHE A 26 7.38 1.56 7.46
N LEU A 27 7.96 0.46 6.97
CA LEU A 27 8.29 0.28 5.54
C LEU A 27 7.08 -0.13 4.70
N ARG A 28 5.99 -0.58 5.32
CA ARG A 28 4.78 -1.01 4.61
C ARG A 28 3.72 0.07 4.73
N ASP A 29 3.19 0.49 3.58
CA ASP A 29 2.04 1.38 3.52
C ASP A 29 0.85 0.71 4.26
N PRO A 30 0.16 1.39 5.20
CA PRO A 30 -1.02 0.86 5.88
C PRO A 30 -2.17 0.52 4.91
N GLU A 31 -2.20 1.11 3.72
CA GLU A 31 -3.14 0.76 2.65
C GLU A 31 -2.67 -0.46 1.83
N GLY A 32 -1.48 -0.99 2.12
CA GLY A 32 -0.83 -2.11 1.46
C GLY A 32 0.07 -1.69 0.30
N GLU A 33 0.83 -2.65 -0.23
CA GLU A 33 1.70 -2.38 -1.38
C GLU A 33 0.86 -2.24 -2.66
N TYR A 34 0.83 -1.04 -3.21
CA TYR A 34 0.22 -0.78 -4.50
C TYR A 34 0.90 -1.59 -5.60
N ARG A 35 0.11 -2.28 -6.44
CA ARG A 35 0.62 -2.99 -7.61
C ARG A 35 1.34 -2.00 -8.54
N PRO A 36 2.66 -2.12 -8.79
CA PRO A 36 3.42 -1.11 -9.55
C PRO A 36 2.85 -0.87 -10.95
N GLU A 37 2.39 -1.93 -11.61
CA GLU A 37 1.77 -1.85 -12.95
C GLU A 37 0.47 -1.05 -12.94
N PHE A 38 -0.32 -1.16 -11.87
CA PHE A 38 -1.55 -0.38 -11.73
C PHE A 38 -1.21 1.11 -11.57
N VAL A 39 -0.26 1.44 -10.69
CA VAL A 39 0.17 2.82 -10.45
C VAL A 39 0.71 3.44 -11.73
N ARG A 40 1.64 2.76 -12.41
CA ARG A 40 2.21 3.23 -13.68
C ARG A 40 1.13 3.49 -14.73
N LYS A 41 0.19 2.56 -14.88
CA LYS A 41 -0.94 2.67 -15.81
C LYS A 41 -1.83 3.86 -15.49
N MET A 42 -2.15 4.10 -14.22
CA MET A 42 -2.99 5.22 -13.81
C MET A 42 -2.28 6.56 -13.96
N LEU A 43 -1.00 6.66 -13.58
CA LEU A 43 -0.19 7.86 -13.78
C LEU A 43 -0.05 8.23 -15.26
N GLN A 44 0.13 7.24 -16.15
CA GLN A 44 0.13 7.48 -17.60
C GLN A 44 -1.22 8.03 -18.09
N ARG A 45 -2.34 7.48 -17.61
CA ARG A 45 -3.68 7.95 -17.99
C ARG A 45 -4.00 9.34 -17.45
N ALA A 46 -3.55 9.66 -16.25
CA ALA A 46 -3.75 10.97 -15.63
C ALA A 46 -3.09 12.10 -16.42
N LYS A 47 -1.99 11.82 -17.13
CA LYS A 47 -1.34 12.79 -18.03
C LYS A 47 -2.10 13.00 -19.35
N GLY A 48 -3.00 12.08 -19.71
CA GLY A 48 -3.82 12.17 -20.91
C GLY A 48 -4.99 13.14 -20.75
N LYS A 49 -5.61 13.53 -21.87
CA LYS A 49 -6.87 14.29 -21.82
C LYS A 49 -7.98 13.40 -21.28
N PRO A 50 -8.80 13.87 -20.31
CA PRO A 50 -9.90 13.08 -19.78
C PRO A 50 -10.89 12.76 -20.91
N THR A 51 -11.19 11.48 -21.10
CA THR A 51 -12.10 11.01 -22.15
C THR A 51 -13.55 11.37 -21.85
N TYR A 52 -13.91 11.44 -20.57
CA TYR A 52 -15.26 11.75 -20.12
C TYR A 52 -15.21 12.74 -18.96
N ARG A 53 -16.15 13.68 -18.96
CA ARG A 53 -16.39 14.59 -17.83
C ARG A 53 -17.86 14.46 -17.45
N PHE A 54 -18.11 13.94 -16.25
CA PHE A 54 -19.45 13.80 -15.72
C PHE A 54 -19.71 14.97 -14.78
N THR A 55 -20.65 15.84 -15.14
CA THR A 55 -20.99 17.05 -14.38
C THR A 55 -22.07 16.79 -13.33
N ASN A 56 -22.80 15.67 -13.44
CA ASN A 56 -23.83 15.29 -12.50
C ASN A 56 -23.94 13.76 -12.38
N ARG A 57 -24.55 13.31 -11.28
CA ARG A 57 -24.72 11.89 -10.96
C ARG A 57 -25.45 11.12 -12.05
N MET A 58 -26.51 11.69 -12.61
CA MET A 58 -27.33 11.02 -13.62
C MET A 58 -26.55 10.79 -14.92
N ALA A 59 -25.73 11.75 -15.34
CA ALA A 59 -24.86 11.63 -16.51
C ALA A 59 -23.82 10.52 -16.34
N PHE A 60 -23.26 10.37 -15.13
CA PHE A 60 -22.37 9.26 -14.81
C PHE A 60 -23.08 7.90 -14.86
N LEU A 61 -24.23 7.79 -14.19
CA LEU A 61 -24.99 6.54 -14.12
C LEU A 61 -25.52 6.10 -15.51
N ALA A 62 -25.99 7.05 -16.33
CA ALA A 62 -26.41 6.77 -17.69
C ALA A 62 -25.27 6.18 -18.53
N HIS A 63 -24.05 6.71 -18.38
CA HIS A 63 -22.87 6.16 -19.06
C HIS A 63 -22.51 4.75 -18.59
N LEU A 64 -22.58 4.48 -17.29
CA LEU A 64 -22.31 3.14 -16.74
C LEU A 64 -23.35 2.11 -17.20
N HIS A 65 -24.63 2.47 -17.17
CA HIS A 65 -25.72 1.56 -17.52
C HIS A 65 -25.86 1.37 -19.04
N GLY A 66 -25.52 2.38 -19.84
CA GLY A 66 -25.52 2.29 -21.31
C GLY A 66 -24.40 1.40 -21.88
N ARG A 67 -23.34 1.13 -21.11
CA ARG A 67 -22.21 0.28 -21.52
C ARG A 67 -22.49 -1.23 -21.39
N LYS A 68 -23.68 -1.62 -20.89
CA LYS A 68 -24.08 -3.01 -20.60
C LYS A 68 -24.77 -3.73 -21.78
N ARG A 69 -24.54 -3.29 -23.02
CA ARG A 69 -24.98 -3.98 -24.25
C ARG A 69 -23.79 -4.31 -25.13
#